data_AF-A0A6N2ZSK7-F1
#
_entry.id   AF-A0A6N2ZSK7-F1
#
_cell.length_a   1.000
_cell.length_b   1.000
_cell.length_c   1.000
_cell.angle_alpha   90.00
_cell.angle_beta   90.00
_cell.angle_gamma   90.00
#
_symmetry.space_group_name_H-M   'P 1'
#
loop_
_entity.id
_entity.type
_entity.pdbx_description
1 polymer ?
#
loop_
_entity_poly.entity_id
_entity_poly.type
_entity_poly.pdbx_seq_one_letter_code
_entity_poly.pdbx_strand_id
1 'polypeptide(L)'
;MGKYAVVARRSGSDWYVSMLNAGDKKQISLPIDFLKNRKGYTATLYYQASEEKKDVVDAKKIRLENRNEVIIDLVGNSGCVLHFSILNFQ
;
A
#
# COMPACT_ATOMS: atom_id res chain seq x y z
N MET A 1 14.85 -10.41 -11.98
CA MET A 1 14.90 -9.31 -10.99
C MET A 1 14.77 -7.97 -11.71
N GLY A 2 14.38 -6.88 -11.02
CA GLY A 2 14.38 -5.52 -11.60
C GLY A 2 13.06 -5.01 -12.19
N LYS A 3 11.94 -5.75 -12.09
CA LYS A 3 10.62 -5.28 -12.57
C LYS A 3 9.80 -4.59 -11.48
N TYR A 4 9.77 -5.17 -10.29
CA TYR A 4 9.09 -4.62 -9.14
C TYR A 4 9.57 -5.31 -7.86
N ALA A 5 9.33 -4.68 -6.71
CA ALA A 5 9.56 -5.25 -5.40
C ALA A 5 8.41 -4.88 -4.47
N VAL A 6 8.02 -5.80 -3.59
CA VAL A 6 7.07 -5.57 -2.50
C VAL A 6 7.75 -5.97 -1.20
N VAL A 7 7.84 -5.06 -0.25
CA VAL A 7 8.49 -5.27 1.05
C VAL A 7 7.52 -4.88 2.14
N ALA A 8 7.18 -5.83 3.01
CA ALA A 8 6.41 -5.58 4.22
C ALA A 8 7.34 -5.55 5.44
N ARG A 9 7.27 -4.50 6.24
CA ARG A 9 8.01 -4.37 7.49
C ARG A 9 7.09 -3.94 8.61
N ARG A 10 7.26 -4.55 9.78
CA ARG A 10 6.52 -4.22 10.99
C ARG A 10 7.36 -3.37 11.94
N SER A 11 6.73 -2.37 12.57
CA SER A 11 7.29 -1.59 13.68
C SER A 11 6.23 -1.45 14.77
N GLY A 12 6.44 -2.07 15.93
CA GLY A 12 5.43 -2.14 16.98
C GLY A 12 4.14 -2.82 16.50
N SER A 13 3.02 -2.10 16.51
CA SER A 13 1.74 -2.55 15.97
C SER A 13 1.57 -2.32 14.47
N ASP A 14 2.37 -1.43 13.90
CA ASP A 14 2.15 -0.87 12.58
C ASP A 14 2.88 -1.69 11.52
N TRP A 15 2.29 -1.74 10.33
CA TRP A 15 2.91 -2.32 9.15
C TRP A 15 3.09 -1.28 8.06
N TYR A 16 4.23 -1.34 7.39
CA TYR A 16 4.56 -0.53 6.23
C TYR A 16 4.85 -1.48 5.07
N VAL A 17 4.07 -1.37 4.01
CA VAL A 17 4.27 -2.16 2.79
C VAL A 17 4.67 -1.22 1.66
N SER A 18 5.93 -1.28 1.26
CA SER A 18 6.45 -0.51 0.13
C SER A 18 6.36 -1.35 -1.14
N MET A 19 5.84 -0.74 -2.21
CA MET A 19 5.79 -1.34 -3.53
C MET A 19 6.54 -0.42 -4.50
N LEU A 20 7.56 -0.95 -5.17
CA LEU A 20 8.34 -0.23 -6.17
C LEU A 20 8.14 -0.90 -7.52
N ASN A 21 7.82 -0.13 -8.56
CA ASN A 21 7.55 -0.60 -9.91
C ASN A 21 8.50 0.07 -10.90
N ALA A 22 9.05 -0.71 -11.83
CA ALA A 22 9.91 -0.24 -12.91
C ALA A 22 9.32 -0.64 -14.26
N GLY A 23 9.37 0.27 -15.22
CA GLY A 23 8.76 0.11 -16.54
C GLY A 23 7.28 0.49 -16.53
N ASP A 24 6.46 -0.34 -17.17
CA ASP A 24 5.05 -0.07 -17.43
C ASP A 24 4.20 -0.05 -16.16
N LYS A 25 2.98 0.48 -16.28
CA LYS A 25 1.95 0.41 -15.24
C LYS A 25 1.74 -1.04 -14.76
N LYS A 26 1.44 -1.20 -13.48
CA LYS A 26 1.32 -2.51 -12.88
C LYS A 26 0.24 -2.56 -11.81
N GLN A 27 -0.59 -3.60 -11.86
CA GLN A 27 -1.51 -3.92 -10.78
C GLN A 27 -0.87 -4.96 -9.85
N ILE A 28 -0.94 -4.72 -8.54
CA ILE A 28 -0.44 -5.62 -7.50
C ILE A 28 -1.62 -5.99 -6.59
N SER A 29 -1.90 -7.29 -6.48
CA SER A 29 -2.72 -7.82 -5.39
C SER A 29 -1.82 -8.13 -4.19
N LEU A 30 -2.09 -7.48 -3.06
CA LEU A 30 -1.42 -7.70 -1.79
C LEU A 30 -2.36 -8.48 -0.84
N PRO A 31 -2.09 -9.76 -0.56
CA PRO A 31 -2.74 -10.48 0.53
C PRO A 31 -2.47 -9.77 1.87
N ILE A 32 -3.49 -9.62 2.71
CA ILE A 32 -3.37 -8.93 4.03
C ILE A 32 -3.53 -9.88 5.22
N ASP A 33 -3.22 -11.16 5.03
CA ASP A 33 -3.25 -12.21 6.06
C ASP A 33 -2.15 -12.07 7.13
N PHE A 34 -1.10 -11.31 6.86
CA PHE A 34 -0.09 -10.94 7.85
C PHE A 34 -0.62 -10.03 8.99
N LEU A 35 -1.81 -9.44 8.83
CA LEU A 35 -2.47 -8.64 9.85
C LEU A 35 -3.23 -9.55 10.84
N LYS A 36 -2.75 -9.64 12.09
CA LYS A 36 -3.33 -10.50 13.13
C LYS A 36 -4.80 -10.17 13.49
N ASN A 37 -5.28 -8.93 13.26
CA ASN A 37 -6.67 -8.53 13.44
C ASN A 37 -7.07 -7.44 12.42
N ARG A 38 -7.59 -7.84 11.25
CA ARG A 38 -7.92 -6.91 10.14
C ARG A 38 -8.88 -5.78 10.55
N LYS A 39 -9.85 -6.06 11.43
CA LYS A 39 -10.83 -5.06 11.89
C LYS A 39 -10.20 -3.96 12.76
N GLY A 40 -9.02 -4.23 13.32
CA GLY A 40 -8.29 -3.28 14.16
C GLY A 40 -7.33 -2.37 13.39
N TYR A 41 -7.32 -2.37 12.05
CA TYR A 41 -6.39 -1.56 11.26
C TYR A 41 -7.08 -0.54 10.35
N THR A 42 -6.49 0.66 10.26
CA THR A 42 -6.68 1.58 9.13
C THR A 42 -5.56 1.36 8.13
N ALA A 43 -5.87 1.32 6.83
CA ALA A 43 -4.86 1.37 5.78
C ALA A 43 -4.85 2.75 5.10
N THR A 44 -3.70 3.41 5.10
CA THR A 44 -3.46 4.65 4.35
C THR A 44 -2.47 4.37 3.23
N LEU A 45 -2.87 4.61 1.98
CA LEU A 45 -2.03 4.50 0.81
C LEU A 45 -1.45 5.86 0.46
N TYR A 46 -0.13 5.95 0.38
CA TYR A 46 0.62 7.07 -0.19
C TYR A 46 1.15 6.65 -1.56
N TYR A 47 0.86 7.41 -2.61
CA TYR A 47 1.13 7.01 -3.99
C TYR A 47 1.40 8.22 -4.89
N GLN A 48 2.08 8.00 -6.02
CA GLN A 48 2.22 9.03 -7.05
C GLN A 48 0.85 9.35 -7.67
N ALA A 49 0.49 10.63 -7.72
CA ALA A 49 -0.87 11.05 -8.09
C ALA A 49 -1.27 10.69 -9.53
N SER A 50 -0.34 10.81 -10.49
CA SER A 50 -0.54 10.42 -11.90
C SER A 50 0.78 10.26 -12.65
N GLU A 51 0.75 9.84 -13.92
CA GLU A 51 1.94 9.70 -14.76
C GLU A 51 2.62 11.03 -15.09
N GLU A 52 1.83 12.09 -15.22
CA GLU A 52 2.27 13.45 -15.54
C GLU A 52 2.85 14.18 -14.32
N LYS A 53 2.49 13.75 -13.11
CA LYS A 53 2.85 14.40 -11.84
C LYS A 53 3.78 13.53 -11.00
N LYS A 54 5.03 13.38 -11.47
CA LYS A 54 6.03 12.49 -10.85
C LYS A 54 6.54 12.93 -9.48
N ASP A 55 6.33 14.19 -9.12
CA ASP A 55 6.73 14.83 -7.86
C ASP A 55 5.56 15.02 -6.88
N VAL A 56 4.34 14.66 -7.29
CA VAL A 56 3.15 14.81 -6.44
C VAL A 56 2.78 13.48 -5.81
N VAL A 57 2.75 13.48 -4.48
CA VAL A 57 2.26 12.38 -3.67
C VAL A 57 0.84 12.69 -3.22
N ASP A 58 -0.06 11.75 -3.46
CA ASP A 58 -1.43 11.78 -2.93
C ASP A 58 -1.63 10.68 -1.88
N ALA A 59 -2.67 10.80 -1.07
CA ALA A 59 -2.97 9.88 0.02
C ALA A 59 -4.47 9.54 0.11
N LYS A 60 -4.79 8.26 0.30
CA LYS A 60 -6.17 7.83 0.54
C LYS A 60 -6.27 6.71 1.57
N LYS A 61 -7.38 6.70 2.32
CA LYS A 61 -7.70 5.59 3.23
C LYS A 61 -8.38 4.44 2.47
N ILE A 62 -8.04 3.21 2.81
CA ILE A 62 -8.63 1.99 2.26
C ILE A 62 -9.35 1.25 3.39
N ARG A 63 -10.64 0.99 3.22
CA ARG A 63 -11.44 0.17 4.14
C ARG A 63 -11.06 -1.30 3.95
N LEU A 64 -10.66 -1.97 5.04
CA LEU A 64 -10.21 -3.37 5.02
C LEU A 64 -11.32 -4.39 5.34
N GLU A 65 -12.47 -3.92 5.80
CA GLU A 65 -13.58 -4.81 6.19
C GLU A 65 -13.98 -5.74 5.04
N ASN A 66 -14.09 -7.03 5.36
CA ASN A 66 -14.45 -8.10 4.43
C ASN A 66 -13.51 -8.26 3.22
N ARG A 67 -12.26 -7.76 3.30
CA ARG A 67 -11.24 -7.92 2.25
C ARG A 67 -10.17 -8.95 2.61
N ASN A 68 -9.85 -9.80 1.63
CA ASN A 68 -8.73 -10.73 1.74
C ASN A 68 -7.40 -10.14 1.26
N GLU A 69 -7.49 -9.14 0.39
CA GLU A 69 -6.38 -8.49 -0.29
C GLU A 69 -6.66 -7.00 -0.51
N VAL A 70 -5.60 -6.24 -0.80
CA VAL A 70 -5.67 -4.88 -1.30
C VAL A 70 -5.08 -4.86 -2.71
N ILE A 71 -5.86 -4.38 -3.67
CA ILE A 71 -5.43 -4.20 -5.06
C ILE A 71 -4.92 -2.77 -5.22
N ILE A 72 -3.68 -2.62 -5.70
CA ILE A 72 -3.03 -1.34 -5.95
C ILE A 72 -2.65 -1.25 -7.42
N ASP A 73 -3.07 -0.18 -8.08
CA ASP A 73 -2.60 0.20 -9.41
C ASP A 73 -1.42 1.16 -9.26
N LEU A 74 -0.25 0.74 -9.73
CA LEU A 74 0.96 1.55 -9.81
C LEU A 74 1.11 2.11 -11.21
N VAL A 75 1.36 3.42 -11.27
CA VAL A 75 1.82 4.10 -12.48
C VAL A 75 3.19 3.54 -12.89
N GLY A 76 3.52 3.63 -14.18
CA GLY A 76 4.84 3.24 -14.66
C GLY A 76 5.97 3.99 -13.96
N ASN A 77 7.07 3.31 -13.67
CA ASN A 77 8.25 3.86 -12.99
C ASN A 77 7.93 4.60 -11.67
N SER A 78 6.99 4.09 -10.88
CA SER A 78 6.54 4.71 -9.62
C SER A 78 6.57 3.73 -8.44
N GLY A 79 6.06 4.18 -7.30
CA GLY A 79 5.86 3.32 -6.14
C GLY A 79 4.77 3.83 -5.22
N CYS A 80 4.50 3.06 -4.18
CA CYS A 80 3.60 3.44 -3.10
C CYS A 80 4.06 2.91 -1.75
N VAL A 81 3.52 3.48 -0.69
CA VAL A 81 3.59 2.94 0.66
C VAL A 81 2.18 2.76 1.19
N LEU A 82 1.88 1.55 1.65
CA LEU A 82 0.67 1.25 2.39
C LEU A 82 1.01 1.15 3.87
N HIS A 83 0.50 2.09 4.66
CA HIS A 83 0.67 2.11 6.11
C HIS A 83 -0.59 1.54 6.76
N PHE A 84 -0.43 0.44 7.49
CA PHE A 84 -1.45 -0.13 8.34
C PHE A 84 -1.16 0.26 9.79
N SER A 85 -2.02 1.10 10.38
CA SER A 85 -1.95 1.50 11.79
C SER A 85 -3.18 1.02 12.56
N ILE A 86 -3.05 0.85 13.88
CA ILE A 86 -4.20 0.48 14.71
C ILE A 86 -5.31 1.53 14.59
N LEU A 87 -6.55 1.06 14.50
CA LEU A 87 -7.75 1.88 14.61
C LEU A 87 -7.80 2.43 16.05
N ASN A 88 -7.30 3.65 16.24
CA ASN A 88 -7.48 4.34 17.51
C ASN A 88 -8.94 4.83 17.56
N PHE A 89 -9.75 4.22 18.40
CA PHE A 89 -11.03 4.82 18.79
C PHE A 89 -10.70 6.08 19.60
N GLN A 90 -10.94 7.25 19.01
CA GLN A 90 -11.10 8.49 19.79
C GLN A 90 -12.44 8.47 20.50
#